data_AF-A0A6J0PCL2-F1
#
_entry.id   AF-A0A6J0PCL2-F1
#
_cell.length_a   1.000
_cell.length_b   1.000
_cell.length_c   1.000
_cell.angle_alpha   90.00
_cell.angle_beta   90.00
_cell.angle_gamma   90.00
#
_symmetry.space_group_name_H-M   'P 1'
#
loop_
_entity.id
_entity.type
_entity.pdbx_description
1 polymer ?
#
loop_
_entity_poly.entity_id
_entity_poly.type
_entity_poly.pdbx_seq_one_letter_code
_entity_poly.pdbx_strand_id
1 'polypeptide(L)'
;MESPKQKVEGDGRKTLRRFMKRELIDPTDQPLRVRIVAKPQPDGGEHIGTEDSLKPEAELFDDTNNGNGAPCGTYISRRSRGVDYSTSGGGSVEEVMDVNSELLSQESLVFRKLFKETKTALLKEPPTIQIEASEEHAFVALLEFICFSRMPPPSYEECVDLLMTAEEFQVLSCAYRCTNQLLRKLNSALSCFELCHKLRWPKVKELLAMEAMNFVTQTDNTELRVPKQKEDHDIMSIKNELLQQPFSIIKALFCMDYLKVESEDDVYDFILCWAQTHYPKPEDHCTAKELHLERLIRFTYLTCRKLEDALQCDFFHPESVSEAVMEALAFKVREPYRRRLPPGGCSSNRFLERCYKRVPVAVNRLWFPEFDRCEVYFSLAISELLDMHYSLGRRESEDFQFGPQLLSLVASYKEVRRTFYFDLSITSKGEILDENVHATRFMAMTNVGDSAEFVEMGTGTFVPAKQETAGGLDLLPGFLLQLLNGVCPFILDGFLHLLVEITCKR
;
A
#
# COMPACT_ATOMS: atom_id res chain seq x y z
N MET A 1 29.66 -13.03 -43.67
CA MET A 1 28.77 -11.90 -43.33
C MET A 1 27.41 -12.21 -43.92
N GLU A 2 26.48 -12.70 -43.09
CA GLU A 2 25.05 -12.74 -43.36
C GLU A 2 24.34 -12.60 -41.99
N SER A 3 23.32 -11.73 -41.95
CA SER A 3 22.71 -11.16 -40.76
C SER A 3 21.63 -12.05 -40.14
N PRO A 4 21.48 -12.12 -38.80
CA PRO A 4 20.38 -12.83 -38.16
C PRO A 4 19.17 -11.91 -37.94
N LYS A 5 18.28 -11.81 -38.92
CA LYS A 5 16.93 -11.23 -38.78
C LYS A 5 15.90 -12.17 -39.39
N GLN A 6 15.58 -13.29 -38.74
CA GLN A 6 14.42 -14.14 -39.10
C GLN A 6 14.18 -15.29 -38.10
N LYS A 7 13.93 -14.99 -36.82
CA LYS A 7 13.63 -16.08 -35.86
C LYS A 7 12.50 -15.85 -34.85
N VAL A 8 11.72 -14.77 -34.96
CA VAL A 8 10.69 -14.44 -33.94
C VAL A 8 9.24 -14.63 -34.44
N GLU A 9 8.96 -14.67 -35.75
CA GLU A 9 7.57 -14.75 -36.25
C GLU A 9 6.93 -16.15 -36.29
N GLY A 10 7.67 -17.21 -35.93
CA GLY A 10 7.25 -18.60 -36.18
C GLY A 10 6.69 -19.40 -35.00
N ASP A 11 6.82 -18.91 -33.76
CA ASP A 11 6.58 -19.75 -32.57
C ASP A 11 5.16 -19.60 -31.97
N GLY A 12 4.53 -18.43 -32.12
CA GLY A 12 3.16 -18.17 -31.63
C GLY A 12 2.12 -19.16 -32.17
N ARG A 13 2.07 -19.32 -33.50
CA ARG A 13 1.09 -20.15 -34.28
C ARG A 13 0.93 -21.61 -33.82
N LYS A 14 1.79 -22.14 -32.96
CA LYS A 14 1.77 -23.54 -32.51
C LYS A 14 1.13 -23.74 -31.14
N THR A 15 0.83 -22.68 -30.38
CA THR A 15 0.49 -22.80 -28.96
C THR A 15 -1.00 -23.05 -28.77
N LEU A 16 -1.88 -22.19 -29.30
CA LEU A 16 -3.33 -22.42 -29.33
C LEU A 16 -3.69 -23.75 -30.01
N ARG A 17 -3.06 -24.05 -31.15
CA ARG A 17 -3.26 -25.33 -31.85
C ARG A 17 -2.82 -26.56 -31.07
N ARG A 18 -1.87 -26.42 -30.13
CA ARG A 18 -1.49 -27.51 -29.21
C ARG A 18 -2.52 -27.68 -28.10
N PHE A 19 -3.08 -26.59 -27.59
CA PHE A 19 -4.16 -26.63 -26.62
C PHE A 19 -5.41 -27.32 -27.18
N MET A 20 -5.84 -26.94 -28.39
CA MET A 20 -7.01 -27.52 -29.08
C MET A 20 -6.89 -29.02 -29.35
N LYS A 21 -5.68 -29.59 -29.34
CA LYS A 21 -5.46 -31.04 -29.54
C LYS A 21 -5.57 -31.86 -28.25
N ARG A 22 -5.73 -31.24 -27.09
CA ARG A 22 -5.89 -31.94 -25.82
C ARG A 22 -7.37 -32.22 -25.57
N GLU A 23 -7.68 -33.45 -25.17
CA GLU A 23 -9.03 -33.81 -24.77
C GLU A 23 -9.39 -33.08 -23.47
N LEU A 24 -10.46 -32.28 -23.53
CA LEU A 24 -11.05 -31.62 -22.36
C LEU A 24 -11.75 -32.68 -21.49
N ILE A 25 -11.67 -32.52 -20.18
CA ILE A 25 -12.13 -33.52 -19.19
C ILE A 25 -13.68 -33.66 -19.17
N ASP A 26 -14.40 -32.66 -19.69
CA ASP A 26 -15.87 -32.61 -19.75
C ASP A 26 -16.36 -32.34 -21.19
N PRO A 27 -17.62 -32.71 -21.53
CA PRO A 27 -18.20 -32.42 -22.83
C PRO A 27 -18.20 -30.92 -23.11
N THR A 28 -17.79 -30.55 -24.33
CA THR A 28 -17.73 -29.17 -24.79
C THR A 28 -19.12 -28.69 -25.20
N ASP A 29 -19.57 -27.58 -24.59
CA ASP A 29 -20.95 -27.13 -24.77
C ASP A 29 -21.08 -25.94 -25.74
N GLN A 30 -20.04 -25.12 -25.90
CA GLN A 30 -20.08 -23.96 -26.81
C GLN A 30 -18.71 -23.66 -27.44
N PRO A 31 -18.67 -23.34 -28.76
CA PRO A 31 -17.45 -22.88 -29.42
C PRO A 31 -17.13 -21.44 -29.01
N LEU A 32 -15.85 -21.15 -28.79
CA LEU A 32 -15.30 -19.82 -28.51
C LEU A 32 -14.37 -19.43 -29.66
N ARG A 33 -14.58 -18.24 -30.24
CA ARG A 33 -13.71 -17.67 -31.29
C ARG A 33 -12.65 -16.80 -30.63
N VAL A 34 -11.38 -17.09 -30.89
CA VAL A 34 -10.24 -16.27 -30.46
C VAL A 34 -9.62 -15.62 -31.70
N ARG A 35 -9.67 -14.29 -31.74
CA ARG A 35 -9.06 -13.48 -32.80
C ARG A 35 -7.73 -12.93 -32.29
N ILE A 36 -6.64 -13.34 -32.91
CA ILE A 36 -5.29 -12.83 -32.62
C ILE A 36 -4.97 -11.71 -33.60
N VAL A 37 -4.61 -10.56 -33.06
CA VAL A 37 -4.24 -9.38 -33.84
C VAL A 37 -2.78 -8.98 -33.61
N ALA A 38 -2.11 -8.49 -34.65
CA ALA A 38 -0.78 -7.90 -34.55
C ALA A 38 -0.89 -6.38 -34.41
N LYS A 39 -0.03 -5.76 -33.59
CA LYS A 39 0.14 -4.29 -33.62
C LYS A 39 0.79 -3.86 -34.93
N PRO A 40 0.33 -2.79 -35.59
CA PRO A 40 1.08 -2.19 -36.68
C PRO A 40 2.42 -1.69 -36.15
N GLN A 41 3.52 -2.06 -36.83
CA GLN A 41 4.84 -1.48 -36.55
C GLN A 41 4.76 0.03 -36.80
N PRO A 42 5.37 0.88 -35.93
CA PRO A 42 5.51 2.29 -36.26
C PRO A 42 6.41 2.40 -37.48
N ASP A 43 5.83 2.74 -38.63
CA ASP A 43 6.58 3.09 -39.82
C ASP A 43 7.48 4.28 -39.45
N GLY A 44 8.77 4.17 -39.77
CA GLY A 44 9.82 5.13 -39.42
C GLY A 44 9.73 6.45 -40.19
N GLY A 45 8.63 7.18 -40.01
CA GLY A 45 8.44 8.54 -40.51
C GLY A 45 8.01 9.45 -39.37
N GLU A 46 8.96 10.21 -38.83
CA GLU A 46 8.70 11.32 -37.92
C GLU A 46 7.68 12.28 -38.54
N HIS A 47 6.59 12.55 -37.81
CA HIS A 47 5.96 13.87 -37.86
C HIS A 47 5.66 14.33 -36.44
N ILE A 48 6.44 15.33 -36.04
CA ILE A 48 6.29 16.13 -34.82
C ILE A 48 4.92 16.80 -34.84
N GLY A 49 4.19 16.67 -33.73
CA GLY A 49 2.93 17.37 -33.47
C GLY A 49 2.63 17.39 -31.97
N THR A 50 3.30 18.31 -31.27
CA THR A 50 2.92 19.00 -30.02
C THR A 50 2.08 18.23 -28.98
N GLU A 51 2.72 17.98 -27.82
CA GLU A 51 2.06 17.82 -26.52
C GLU A 51 1.09 18.97 -26.27
N ASP A 52 -0.15 18.68 -25.88
CA ASP A 52 -0.70 19.28 -24.67
C ASP A 52 -1.95 18.58 -24.12
N SER A 53 -1.95 18.48 -22.79
CA SER A 53 -3.11 18.34 -21.87
C SER A 53 -3.84 16.98 -21.76
N LEU A 54 -3.33 16.11 -20.88
CA LEU A 54 -4.12 15.07 -20.21
C LEU A 54 -4.82 15.66 -18.96
N LYS A 55 -6.14 15.81 -19.02
CA LYS A 55 -7.00 15.96 -17.82
C LYS A 55 -7.33 14.57 -17.24
N PRO A 56 -7.57 14.46 -15.93
CA PRO A 56 -7.96 13.21 -15.31
C PRO A 56 -9.47 12.99 -15.50
N GLU A 57 -9.87 12.05 -16.35
CA GLU A 57 -11.24 11.58 -16.38
C GLU A 57 -11.41 10.45 -15.34
N ALA A 58 -12.19 10.79 -14.31
CA ALA A 58 -12.75 9.84 -13.38
C ALA A 58 -13.85 9.05 -14.10
N GLU A 59 -13.59 7.80 -14.46
CA GLU A 59 -14.64 6.87 -14.86
C GLU A 59 -15.14 6.11 -13.62
N LEU A 60 -16.10 6.73 -12.95
CA LEU A 60 -17.20 5.97 -12.37
C LEU A 60 -17.96 5.30 -13.52
N PHE A 61 -18.37 4.06 -13.31
CA PHE A 61 -19.36 3.39 -14.15
C PHE A 61 -20.62 4.26 -14.23
N ASP A 62 -20.79 4.96 -15.35
CA ASP A 62 -22.07 5.50 -15.77
C ASP A 62 -22.39 4.97 -17.17
N ASP A 63 -23.51 4.25 -17.24
CA ASP A 63 -24.09 3.73 -18.47
C ASP A 63 -24.62 4.92 -19.29
N THR A 64 -23.77 5.53 -20.11
CA THR A 64 -24.25 6.38 -21.21
C THR A 64 -23.66 5.97 -22.54
N ASN A 65 -24.51 5.23 -23.24
CA ASN A 65 -24.52 4.91 -24.66
C ASN A 65 -23.96 6.03 -25.55
N ASN A 66 -22.69 5.91 -25.96
CA ASN A 66 -22.12 6.69 -27.06
C ASN A 66 -21.29 5.78 -27.99
N GLY A 67 -21.97 5.26 -29.01
CA GLY A 67 -21.52 5.25 -30.40
C GLY A 67 -20.08 4.82 -30.74
N ASN A 68 -19.60 3.69 -30.22
CA ASN A 68 -18.61 2.80 -30.86
C ASN A 68 -18.56 1.44 -30.13
N GLY A 69 -19.74 0.89 -29.86
CA GLY A 69 -19.87 -0.38 -29.16
C GLY A 69 -19.33 -1.54 -29.98
N ALA A 70 -18.36 -2.28 -29.44
CA ALA A 70 -17.97 -3.57 -29.98
C ALA A 70 -19.23 -4.43 -30.22
N PRO A 71 -19.30 -5.21 -31.31
CA PRO A 71 -20.46 -6.04 -31.59
C PRO A 71 -20.78 -6.96 -30.41
N CYS A 72 -22.07 -7.08 -30.06
CA CYS A 72 -22.56 -7.94 -28.97
C CYS A 72 -21.87 -9.31 -28.96
N GLY A 73 -21.35 -9.75 -27.81
CA GLY A 73 -20.63 -11.02 -27.69
C GLY A 73 -19.14 -10.96 -28.08
N THR A 74 -18.55 -9.76 -28.18
CA THR A 74 -17.11 -9.58 -28.41
C THR A 74 -16.41 -8.96 -27.20
N TYR A 75 -15.42 -9.65 -26.65
CA TYR A 75 -14.49 -9.09 -25.66
C TYR A 75 -13.17 -8.69 -26.35
N ILE A 76 -12.71 -7.46 -26.12
CA ILE A 76 -11.44 -6.96 -26.68
C ILE A 76 -10.44 -6.78 -25.54
N SER A 77 -9.31 -7.48 -25.65
CA SER A 77 -8.21 -7.38 -24.69
C SER A 77 -7.73 -5.95 -24.54
N ARG A 78 -7.29 -5.58 -23.34
CA ARG A 78 -6.73 -4.25 -23.05
C ARG A 78 -5.54 -3.93 -23.94
N ARG A 79 -4.63 -4.87 -24.20
CA ARG A 79 -3.47 -4.62 -25.08
C ARG A 79 -3.86 -4.50 -26.56
N SER A 80 -5.08 -4.92 -26.90
CA SER A 80 -5.67 -4.82 -28.24
C SER A 80 -6.57 -3.60 -28.45
N ARG A 81 -6.80 -2.75 -27.43
CA ARG A 81 -7.61 -1.51 -27.57
C ARG A 81 -6.84 -0.43 -28.32
N GLY A 82 -7.52 0.31 -29.20
CA GLY A 82 -6.93 1.43 -29.95
C GLY A 82 -6.23 1.04 -31.25
N VAL A 83 -6.39 -0.19 -31.72
CA VAL A 83 -5.98 -0.58 -33.07
C VAL A 83 -7.23 -0.60 -33.96
N ASP A 84 -7.24 0.27 -34.98
CA ASP A 84 -8.32 0.32 -35.96
C ASP A 84 -8.26 -0.90 -36.87
N TYR A 85 -9.38 -1.62 -36.97
CA TYR A 85 -9.49 -2.75 -37.89
C TYR A 85 -10.68 -2.59 -38.83
N SER A 86 -10.36 -2.20 -40.06
CA SER A 86 -11.17 -2.62 -41.21
C SER A 86 -11.00 -4.14 -41.36
N THR A 87 -12.12 -4.85 -41.47
CA THR A 87 -12.28 -6.32 -41.53
C THR A 87 -11.57 -7.04 -42.68
N SER A 88 -10.62 -6.40 -43.37
CA SER A 88 -10.02 -6.87 -44.62
C SER A 88 -8.48 -6.83 -44.66
N GLY A 89 -7.79 -6.47 -43.58
CA GLY A 89 -6.33 -6.46 -43.52
C GLY A 89 -5.75 -7.83 -43.17
N GLY A 90 -4.90 -8.40 -44.04
CA GLY A 90 -4.36 -9.77 -43.97
C GLY A 90 -3.40 -10.12 -42.81
N GLY A 91 -3.53 -9.46 -41.65
CA GLY A 91 -2.68 -9.67 -40.46
C GLY A 91 -3.39 -10.31 -39.24
N SER A 92 -4.72 -10.44 -39.24
CA SER A 92 -5.46 -11.06 -38.13
C SER A 92 -5.68 -12.55 -38.36
N VAL A 93 -5.41 -13.37 -37.33
CA VAL A 93 -5.69 -14.82 -37.35
C VAL A 93 -6.91 -15.09 -36.48
N GLU A 94 -7.89 -15.80 -37.02
CA GLU A 94 -9.03 -16.29 -36.25
C GLU A 94 -8.90 -17.79 -36.03
N GLU A 95 -8.94 -18.21 -34.77
CA GLU A 95 -9.04 -19.62 -34.38
C GLU A 95 -10.34 -19.84 -33.59
N VAL A 96 -11.04 -20.94 -33.87
CA VAL A 96 -12.25 -21.34 -33.14
C VAL A 96 -11.92 -22.59 -32.35
N MET A 97 -12.18 -22.56 -31.05
CA MET A 97 -11.91 -23.66 -30.13
C MET A 97 -13.19 -24.06 -29.39
N ASP A 98 -13.33 -25.34 -29.12
CA ASP A 98 -14.40 -25.83 -28.26
C ASP A 98 -13.96 -25.72 -26.79
N VAL A 99 -14.82 -25.14 -25.94
CA VAL A 99 -14.50 -24.90 -24.52
C VAL A 99 -15.65 -25.33 -23.62
N ASN A 100 -15.33 -25.68 -22.37
CA ASN A 100 -16.34 -25.85 -21.33
C ASN A 100 -16.78 -24.47 -20.84
N SER A 101 -17.88 -23.96 -21.41
CA SER A 101 -18.42 -22.63 -21.09
C SER A 101 -18.86 -22.48 -19.63
N GLU A 102 -19.28 -23.58 -18.99
CA GLU A 102 -19.70 -23.58 -17.59
C GLU A 102 -18.48 -23.40 -16.67
N LEU A 103 -17.42 -24.18 -16.89
CA LEU A 103 -16.19 -24.08 -16.11
C LEU A 103 -15.56 -22.69 -16.22
N LEU A 104 -15.46 -22.14 -17.44
CA LEU A 104 -14.95 -20.79 -17.66
C LEU A 104 -15.82 -19.73 -16.96
N SER A 105 -17.15 -19.89 -17.00
CA SER A 105 -18.09 -18.96 -16.35
C SER A 105 -18.09 -19.04 -14.82
N GLN A 106 -17.73 -20.19 -14.26
CA GLN A 106 -17.59 -20.37 -12.81
C GLN A 106 -16.34 -19.65 -12.28
N GLU A 107 -15.21 -19.78 -12.97
CA GLU A 107 -13.93 -19.18 -12.55
C GLU A 107 -13.79 -17.69 -12.91
N SER A 108 -14.57 -17.18 -13.87
CA SER A 108 -14.46 -15.80 -14.36
C SER A 108 -15.81 -15.14 -14.57
N LEU A 109 -15.98 -13.95 -13.99
CA LEU A 109 -17.12 -13.08 -14.27
C LEU A 109 -17.12 -12.54 -15.71
N VAL A 110 -15.94 -12.41 -16.34
CA VAL A 110 -15.80 -11.94 -17.72
C VAL A 110 -16.36 -12.98 -18.68
N PHE A 111 -15.92 -14.24 -18.55
CA PHE A 111 -16.47 -15.34 -19.34
C PHE A 111 -17.97 -15.51 -19.10
N ARG A 112 -18.42 -15.45 -17.83
CA ARG A 112 -19.85 -15.55 -17.50
C ARG A 112 -20.71 -14.50 -18.19
N LYS A 113 -20.25 -13.23 -18.24
CA LYS A 113 -20.94 -12.16 -18.96
C LYS A 113 -20.94 -12.43 -20.46
N LEU A 114 -19.78 -12.75 -21.02
CA LEU A 114 -19.59 -13.03 -22.45
C LEU A 114 -20.57 -14.11 -22.95
N PHE A 115 -20.61 -15.27 -22.25
CA PHE A 115 -21.49 -16.39 -22.61
C PHE A 115 -22.97 -16.10 -22.35
N LYS A 116 -23.31 -15.27 -21.35
CA LYS A 116 -24.71 -14.89 -21.07
C LYS A 116 -25.27 -13.94 -22.13
N GLU A 117 -24.46 -12.99 -22.59
CA GLU A 117 -24.83 -12.05 -23.67
C GLU A 117 -25.03 -12.77 -25.01
N THR A 118 -24.21 -13.79 -25.29
CA THR A 118 -24.39 -14.63 -26.49
C THR A 118 -25.60 -15.56 -26.40
N LYS A 119 -26.01 -16.00 -25.19
CA LYS A 119 -27.23 -16.80 -25.02
C LYS A 119 -28.52 -15.96 -25.14
N THR A 120 -28.45 -14.65 -24.88
CA THR A 120 -29.62 -13.75 -24.90
C THR A 120 -29.83 -13.10 -26.27
N ALA A 121 -28.75 -12.80 -26.99
CA ALA A 121 -28.85 -12.48 -28.40
C ALA A 121 -29.03 -13.79 -29.20
N LEU A 122 -30.00 -13.87 -30.12
CA LEU A 122 -30.19 -14.99 -31.06
C LEU A 122 -29.03 -15.12 -32.08
N LEU A 123 -27.81 -14.75 -31.70
CA LEU A 123 -26.60 -14.81 -32.50
C LEU A 123 -26.22 -16.28 -32.71
N LYS A 124 -26.18 -16.71 -33.97
CA LYS A 124 -25.63 -18.01 -34.38
C LYS A 124 -24.11 -18.06 -34.29
N GLU A 125 -23.46 -16.92 -34.00
CA GLU A 125 -22.01 -16.81 -33.99
C GLU A 125 -21.44 -17.07 -32.60
N PRO A 126 -20.29 -17.77 -32.51
CA PRO A 126 -19.61 -18.00 -31.24
C PRO A 126 -19.19 -16.68 -30.58
N PRO A 127 -19.19 -16.60 -29.23
CA PRO A 127 -18.57 -15.49 -28.53
C PRO A 127 -17.13 -15.31 -29.00
N THR A 128 -16.73 -14.06 -29.20
CA THR A 128 -15.43 -13.71 -29.76
C THR A 128 -14.57 -13.01 -28.71
N ILE A 129 -13.34 -13.46 -28.55
CA ILE A 129 -12.32 -12.81 -27.72
C ILE A 129 -11.19 -12.37 -28.64
N GLN A 130 -10.83 -11.10 -28.57
CA GLN A 130 -9.72 -10.55 -29.33
C GLN A 130 -8.51 -10.30 -28.42
N ILE A 131 -7.36 -10.86 -28.77
CA ILE A 131 -6.09 -10.74 -28.04
C ILE A 131 -4.96 -10.32 -28.97
N GLU A 132 -3.91 -9.71 -28.42
CA GLU A 132 -2.70 -9.39 -29.17
C GLU A 132 -1.85 -10.67 -29.34
N ALA A 133 -1.09 -10.77 -30.44
CA ALA A 133 -0.19 -11.91 -30.68
C ALA A 133 0.81 -12.15 -29.52
N SER A 134 1.24 -11.11 -28.81
CA SER A 134 2.10 -11.25 -27.63
C SER A 134 1.40 -11.89 -26.43
N GLU A 135 0.06 -11.86 -26.38
CA GLU A 135 -0.73 -12.38 -25.25
C GLU A 135 -1.12 -13.85 -25.43
N GLU A 136 -0.94 -14.42 -26.63
CA GLU A 136 -1.37 -15.77 -26.98
C GLU A 136 -0.90 -16.81 -25.95
N HIS A 137 0.38 -16.77 -25.58
CA HIS A 137 0.94 -17.76 -24.66
C HIS A 137 0.33 -17.68 -23.26
N ALA A 138 0.16 -16.46 -22.74
CA ALA A 138 -0.42 -16.23 -21.42
C ALA A 138 -1.92 -16.56 -21.38
N PHE A 139 -2.64 -16.26 -22.46
CA PHE A 139 -4.05 -16.64 -22.60
C PHE A 139 -4.24 -18.16 -22.67
N VAL A 140 -3.40 -18.88 -23.43
CA VAL A 140 -3.42 -20.35 -23.43
C VAL A 140 -3.08 -20.90 -22.05
N ALA A 141 -2.08 -20.35 -21.37
CA ALA A 141 -1.72 -20.77 -20.02
C ALA A 141 -2.87 -20.55 -19.02
N LEU A 142 -3.66 -19.47 -19.16
CA LEU A 142 -4.86 -19.23 -18.37
C LEU A 142 -5.94 -20.29 -18.64
N LEU A 143 -6.20 -20.61 -19.91
CA LEU A 143 -7.16 -21.67 -20.25
C LEU A 143 -6.71 -23.03 -19.72
N GLU A 144 -5.42 -23.34 -19.81
CA GLU A 144 -4.85 -24.56 -19.23
C GLU A 144 -4.97 -24.59 -17.70
N PHE A 145 -4.84 -23.45 -17.04
CA PHE A 145 -5.07 -23.33 -15.60
C PHE A 145 -6.53 -23.65 -15.26
N ILE A 146 -7.50 -23.04 -15.94
CA ILE A 146 -8.92 -23.23 -15.64
C ILE A 146 -9.35 -24.67 -15.96
N CYS A 147 -8.99 -25.18 -17.14
CA CYS A 147 -9.47 -26.48 -17.61
C CYS A 147 -8.74 -27.67 -16.98
N PHE A 148 -7.46 -27.52 -16.63
CA PHE A 148 -6.63 -28.65 -16.19
C PHE A 148 -5.94 -28.41 -14.85
N SER A 149 -6.24 -27.32 -14.14
CA SER A 149 -5.58 -26.94 -12.88
C SER A 149 -4.05 -26.90 -13.00
N ARG A 150 -3.54 -26.54 -14.18
CA ARG A 150 -2.09 -26.54 -14.46
C ARG A 150 -1.40 -25.47 -13.62
N MET A 151 -0.25 -25.81 -13.03
CA MET A 151 0.52 -24.85 -12.24
C MET A 151 1.07 -23.70 -13.11
N PRO A 152 1.21 -22.48 -12.55
CA PRO A 152 1.85 -21.36 -13.24
C PRO A 152 3.26 -21.71 -13.74
N PRO A 153 3.70 -21.08 -14.84
CA PRO A 153 5.03 -21.31 -15.37
C PRO A 153 6.11 -20.94 -14.34
N PRO A 154 7.27 -21.63 -14.37
CA PRO A 154 8.34 -21.37 -13.41
C PRO A 154 9.12 -20.08 -13.72
N SER A 155 9.06 -19.57 -14.96
CA SER A 155 9.73 -18.34 -15.37
C SER A 155 9.03 -17.10 -14.78
N TYR A 156 9.81 -16.12 -14.32
CA TYR A 156 9.28 -14.87 -13.77
C TYR A 156 8.45 -14.12 -14.81
N GLU A 157 8.99 -13.92 -16.03
CA GLU A 157 8.32 -13.17 -17.10
C GLU A 157 7.00 -13.83 -17.53
N GLU A 158 7.02 -15.15 -17.76
CA GLU A 158 5.82 -15.91 -18.14
C GLU A 158 4.76 -15.89 -17.03
N CYS A 159 5.19 -15.91 -15.76
CA CYS A 159 4.28 -15.85 -14.61
C CYS A 159 3.68 -14.44 -14.45
N VAL A 160 4.45 -13.38 -14.73
CA VAL A 160 3.94 -12.00 -14.76
C VAL A 160 2.91 -11.84 -15.89
N ASP A 161 3.19 -12.33 -17.10
CA ASP A 161 2.24 -12.25 -18.20
C ASP A 161 0.96 -13.06 -17.91
N LEU A 162 1.07 -14.23 -17.28
CA LEU A 162 -0.07 -15.00 -16.81
C LEU A 162 -0.86 -14.24 -15.73
N LEU A 163 -0.19 -13.60 -14.77
CA LEU A 163 -0.84 -12.78 -13.75
C LEU A 163 -1.61 -11.60 -14.36
N MET A 164 -1.00 -10.90 -15.32
CA MET A 164 -1.66 -9.79 -16.03
C MET A 164 -2.89 -10.28 -16.80
N THR A 165 -2.80 -11.46 -17.43
CA THR A 165 -3.92 -12.07 -18.15
C THR A 165 -5.01 -12.54 -17.18
N ALA A 166 -4.64 -13.16 -16.06
CA ALA A 166 -5.57 -13.58 -15.02
C ALA A 166 -6.29 -12.39 -14.36
N GLU A 167 -5.60 -11.27 -14.17
CA GLU A 167 -6.19 -10.02 -13.70
C GLU A 167 -7.23 -9.48 -14.68
N GLU A 168 -6.90 -9.48 -15.97
CA GLU A 168 -7.78 -8.99 -17.02
C GLU A 168 -9.07 -9.83 -17.13
N PHE A 169 -8.93 -11.15 -17.16
CA PHE A 169 -10.05 -12.10 -17.21
C PHE A 169 -10.66 -12.38 -15.83
N GLN A 170 -10.21 -11.69 -14.77
CA GLN A 170 -10.73 -11.77 -13.40
C GLN A 170 -10.75 -13.19 -12.79
N VAL A 171 -9.70 -13.98 -13.03
CA VAL A 171 -9.54 -15.34 -12.49
C VAL A 171 -8.68 -15.29 -11.22
N LEU A 172 -9.34 -15.08 -10.08
CA LEU A 172 -8.65 -14.85 -8.79
C LEU A 172 -7.78 -16.03 -8.35
N SER A 173 -8.27 -17.25 -8.57
CA SER A 173 -7.58 -18.51 -8.23
C SER A 173 -6.22 -18.61 -8.94
N CYS A 174 -6.16 -18.26 -10.22
CA CYS A 174 -4.95 -18.20 -11.03
C CYS A 174 -4.01 -17.08 -10.55
N ALA A 175 -4.55 -15.88 -10.32
CA ALA A 175 -3.76 -14.74 -9.83
C ALA A 175 -3.09 -15.02 -8.47
N TYR A 176 -3.81 -15.68 -7.56
CA TYR A 176 -3.26 -16.13 -6.27
C TYR A 176 -2.09 -17.11 -6.45
N ARG A 177 -2.25 -18.11 -7.32
CA ARG A 177 -1.18 -19.09 -7.62
C ARG A 177 0.04 -18.43 -8.26
N CYS A 178 -0.16 -17.48 -9.16
CA CYS A 178 0.92 -16.71 -9.78
C CYS A 178 1.65 -15.86 -8.73
N THR A 179 0.93 -15.19 -7.84
CA THR A 179 1.51 -14.42 -6.72
C THR A 179 2.46 -15.29 -5.90
N ASN A 180 1.99 -16.46 -5.42
CA ASN A 180 2.83 -17.38 -4.64
C ASN A 180 4.05 -17.90 -5.43
N GLN A 181 3.93 -18.02 -6.75
CA GLN A 181 5.02 -18.41 -7.61
C GLN A 181 6.08 -17.31 -7.76
N LEU A 182 5.67 -16.03 -7.83
CA LEU A 182 6.55 -14.87 -7.93
C LEU A 182 7.29 -14.62 -6.59
N LEU A 183 6.64 -14.87 -5.47
CA LEU A 183 7.15 -14.64 -4.12
C LEU A 183 8.06 -15.77 -3.61
N ARG A 184 8.99 -16.23 -4.44
CA ARG A 184 9.99 -17.27 -4.08
C ARG A 184 11.36 -16.72 -3.75
N LYS A 185 11.66 -15.49 -4.20
CA LYS A 185 12.95 -14.82 -4.04
C LYS A 185 12.72 -13.36 -3.68
N LEU A 186 13.62 -12.80 -2.87
CA LEU A 186 13.50 -11.41 -2.40
C LEU A 186 13.40 -10.40 -3.55
N ASN A 187 14.31 -10.43 -4.52
CA ASN A 187 14.27 -9.50 -5.66
C ASN A 187 12.98 -9.62 -6.48
N SER A 188 12.42 -10.82 -6.59
CA SER A 188 11.14 -11.04 -7.27
C SER A 188 9.97 -10.46 -6.45
N ALA A 189 10.01 -10.59 -5.12
CA ALA A 189 9.03 -9.96 -4.24
C ALA A 189 9.09 -8.43 -4.30
N LEU A 190 10.30 -7.84 -4.29
CA LEU A 190 10.48 -6.39 -4.45
C LEU A 190 9.96 -5.89 -5.81
N SER A 191 10.21 -6.65 -6.88
CA SER A 191 9.69 -6.33 -8.22
C SER A 191 8.16 -6.40 -8.31
N CYS A 192 7.49 -7.13 -7.41
CA CYS A 192 6.03 -7.20 -7.37
C CYS A 192 5.40 -5.85 -6.97
N PHE A 193 6.11 -4.97 -6.24
CA PHE A 193 5.59 -3.65 -5.89
C PHE A 193 5.40 -2.76 -7.12
N GLU A 194 6.36 -2.77 -8.05
CA GLU A 194 6.18 -2.08 -9.34
C GLU A 194 5.01 -2.66 -10.14
N LEU A 195 4.88 -3.99 -10.12
CA LEU A 195 3.81 -4.69 -10.81
C LEU A 195 2.43 -4.29 -10.27
N CYS A 196 2.31 -4.04 -8.97
CA CYS A 196 1.07 -3.59 -8.34
C CYS A 196 0.53 -2.29 -8.94
N HIS A 197 1.39 -1.40 -9.44
CA HIS A 197 0.95 -0.17 -10.11
C HIS A 197 0.35 -0.43 -11.51
N LYS A 198 0.68 -1.56 -12.14
CA LYS A 198 0.17 -1.95 -13.46
C LYS A 198 -1.17 -2.67 -13.39
N LEU A 199 -1.51 -3.26 -12.23
CA LEU A 199 -2.75 -3.97 -11.98
C LEU A 199 -3.92 -3.00 -11.78
N ARG A 200 -5.06 -3.27 -12.43
CA ARG A 200 -6.28 -2.45 -12.27
C ARG A 200 -7.28 -3.08 -11.31
N TRP A 201 -7.33 -4.41 -11.23
CA TRP A 201 -8.25 -5.10 -10.34
C TRP A 201 -7.82 -4.95 -8.87
N PRO A 202 -8.60 -4.23 -8.04
CA PRO A 202 -8.18 -3.90 -6.67
C PRO A 202 -7.86 -5.13 -5.83
N LYS A 203 -8.64 -6.21 -6.00
CA LYS A 203 -8.49 -7.44 -5.21
C LYS A 203 -7.16 -8.15 -5.46
N VAL A 204 -6.68 -8.19 -6.71
CA VAL A 204 -5.37 -8.80 -7.03
C VAL A 204 -4.23 -7.86 -6.63
N LYS A 205 -4.42 -6.55 -6.78
CA LYS A 205 -3.45 -5.55 -6.33
C LYS A 205 -3.21 -5.63 -4.81
N GLU A 206 -4.28 -5.66 -4.02
CA GLU A 206 -4.21 -5.82 -2.56
C GLU A 206 -3.57 -7.14 -2.17
N LEU A 207 -3.97 -8.25 -2.82
CA LEU A 207 -3.42 -9.57 -2.58
C LEU A 207 -1.91 -9.62 -2.85
N LEU A 208 -1.47 -9.18 -4.04
CA LEU A 208 -0.07 -9.21 -4.44
C LEU A 208 0.78 -8.38 -3.49
N ALA A 209 0.33 -7.18 -3.15
CA ALA A 209 1.10 -6.28 -2.32
C ALA A 209 1.14 -6.73 -0.85
N MET A 210 0.04 -7.24 -0.30
CA MET A 210 0.01 -7.77 1.06
C MET A 210 0.94 -8.99 1.17
N GLU A 211 0.88 -9.90 0.21
CA GLU A 211 1.72 -11.11 0.24
C GLU A 211 3.20 -10.79 -0.02
N ALA A 212 3.49 -9.83 -0.90
CA ALA A 212 4.85 -9.33 -1.09
C ALA A 212 5.40 -8.66 0.19
N MET A 213 4.61 -7.80 0.84
CA MET A 213 4.99 -7.19 2.12
C MET A 213 5.22 -8.24 3.21
N ASN A 214 4.33 -9.22 3.32
CA ASN A 214 4.48 -10.34 4.26
C ASN A 214 5.76 -11.12 3.98
N PHE A 215 6.03 -11.46 2.71
CA PHE A 215 7.25 -12.18 2.34
C PHE A 215 8.49 -11.39 2.75
N VAL A 216 8.56 -10.10 2.38
CA VAL A 216 9.72 -9.25 2.63
C VAL A 216 9.96 -9.02 4.13
N THR A 217 8.89 -8.87 4.92
CA THR A 217 8.98 -8.67 6.38
C THR A 217 9.19 -9.98 7.14
N GLN A 218 8.83 -11.15 6.61
CA GLN A 218 8.96 -12.44 7.29
C GLN A 218 10.21 -13.24 6.90
N THR A 219 11.02 -12.77 5.94
CA THR A 219 12.15 -13.54 5.38
C THR A 219 13.36 -13.78 6.30
N ASP A 220 13.30 -13.46 7.59
CA ASP A 220 14.21 -14.01 8.60
C ASP A 220 13.69 -15.35 9.14
N ASN A 221 13.66 -16.39 8.29
CA ASN A 221 13.39 -17.76 8.71
C ASN A 221 14.33 -18.74 8.00
N THR A 222 15.64 -18.57 8.21
CA THR A 222 16.51 -19.73 8.36
C THR A 222 16.17 -20.36 9.71
N GLU A 223 15.85 -21.64 9.69
CA GLU A 223 15.31 -22.45 10.78
C GLU A 223 15.88 -22.14 12.18
N LEU A 224 15.00 -22.20 13.19
CA LEU A 224 15.20 -21.99 14.64
C LEU A 224 14.94 -20.58 15.19
N ARG A 225 13.67 -20.20 15.36
CA ARG A 225 13.27 -19.39 16.53
C ARG A 225 11.95 -19.85 17.15
N VAL A 226 11.96 -19.87 18.48
CA VAL A 226 10.86 -20.26 19.39
C VAL A 226 9.64 -19.35 19.17
N PRO A 227 8.38 -19.83 19.28
CA PRO A 227 7.17 -19.02 19.04
C PRO A 227 6.91 -17.88 20.04
N LYS A 228 7.87 -17.54 20.90
CA LYS A 228 7.77 -16.45 21.87
C LYS A 228 8.51 -15.25 21.27
N GLN A 229 7.74 -14.24 20.87
CA GLN A 229 8.15 -13.02 20.17
C GLN A 229 8.18 -13.17 18.64
N LYS A 230 7.00 -13.10 18.02
CA LYS A 230 6.88 -12.52 16.68
C LYS A 230 7.32 -11.06 16.82
N GLU A 231 8.61 -10.78 16.67
CA GLU A 231 9.04 -9.42 16.41
C GLU A 231 8.40 -9.02 15.07
N ASP A 232 7.49 -8.06 15.08
CA ASP A 232 6.87 -7.51 13.88
C ASP A 232 8.00 -6.79 13.11
N HIS A 233 8.65 -7.50 12.18
CA HIS A 233 9.74 -6.95 11.40
C HIS A 233 9.20 -5.86 10.45
N ASP A 234 9.86 -4.71 10.45
CA ASP A 234 9.59 -3.57 9.56
C ASP A 234 10.29 -3.82 8.20
N ILE A 235 9.79 -3.22 7.11
CA ILE A 235 10.49 -3.15 5.81
C ILE A 235 11.96 -2.70 5.94
N MET A 236 12.29 -1.87 6.93
CA MET A 236 13.63 -1.41 7.22
C MET A 236 14.57 -2.51 7.75
N SER A 237 14.08 -3.71 8.07
CA SER A 237 14.93 -4.85 8.42
C SER A 237 15.83 -5.29 7.26
N ILE A 238 15.37 -5.10 6.02
CA ILE A 238 16.12 -5.39 4.78
C ILE A 238 16.71 -4.13 4.14
N LYS A 239 17.03 -3.12 4.96
CA LYS A 239 17.54 -1.81 4.49
C LYS A 239 18.69 -1.95 3.51
N ASN A 240 19.64 -2.84 3.76
CA ASN A 240 20.83 -2.99 2.93
C ASN A 240 20.48 -3.49 1.52
N GLU A 241 19.56 -4.45 1.42
CA GLU A 241 19.04 -4.97 0.16
C GLU A 241 18.23 -3.92 -0.59
N LEU A 242 17.44 -3.11 0.13
CA LEU A 242 16.68 -1.99 -0.43
C LEU A 242 17.59 -0.89 -0.98
N LEU A 243 18.70 -0.58 -0.30
CA LEU A 243 19.66 0.40 -0.78
C LEU A 243 20.26 0.05 -2.15
N GLN A 244 20.29 -1.24 -2.53
CA GLN A 244 20.78 -1.69 -3.83
C GLN A 244 19.71 -1.68 -4.94
N GLN A 245 18.45 -1.35 -4.63
CA GLN A 245 17.36 -1.41 -5.60
C GLN A 245 17.31 -0.15 -6.49
N PRO A 246 16.85 -0.29 -7.75
CA PRO A 246 16.60 0.85 -8.62
C PRO A 246 15.47 1.74 -8.09
N PHE A 247 15.47 3.00 -8.51
CA PHE A 247 14.49 4.00 -8.09
C PHE A 247 13.04 3.57 -8.34
N SER A 248 12.77 2.84 -9.42
CA SER A 248 11.42 2.39 -9.76
C SER A 248 10.80 1.49 -8.67
N ILE A 249 11.60 0.61 -8.06
CA ILE A 249 11.18 -0.26 -6.95
C ILE A 249 10.96 0.59 -5.69
N ILE A 250 11.92 1.47 -5.38
CA ILE A 250 11.82 2.37 -4.21
C ILE A 250 10.58 3.25 -4.30
N LYS A 251 10.35 3.88 -5.45
CA LYS A 251 9.18 4.70 -5.70
C LYS A 251 7.89 3.89 -5.50
N ALA A 252 7.81 2.70 -6.08
CA ALA A 252 6.62 1.87 -5.94
C ALA A 252 6.34 1.51 -4.47
N LEU A 253 7.37 1.06 -3.75
CA LEU A 253 7.28 0.68 -2.34
C LEU A 253 6.83 1.84 -1.45
N PHE A 254 7.48 2.99 -1.55
CA PHE A 254 7.16 4.16 -0.71
C PHE A 254 5.90 4.90 -1.16
N CYS A 255 5.34 4.64 -2.34
CA CYS A 255 4.01 5.15 -2.68
C CYS A 255 2.85 4.40 -2.01
N MET A 256 3.10 3.26 -1.35
CA MET A 256 2.06 2.43 -0.73
C MET A 256 1.60 2.96 0.63
N ASP A 257 0.29 2.92 0.88
CA ASP A 257 -0.29 3.43 2.13
C ASP A 257 -0.11 2.51 3.34
N TYR A 258 -0.08 1.20 3.13
CA TYR A 258 0.07 0.18 4.18
C TYR A 258 1.53 -0.28 4.36
N LEU A 259 2.48 0.56 3.99
CA LEU A 259 3.90 0.31 4.26
C LEU A 259 4.12 0.29 5.79
N LYS A 260 4.56 -0.86 6.31
CA LYS A 260 4.92 -1.00 7.73
C LYS A 260 6.32 -0.45 7.97
N VAL A 261 6.40 0.65 8.72
CA VAL A 261 7.65 1.34 9.08
C VAL A 261 7.62 1.76 10.56
N GLU A 262 8.76 1.94 11.19
CA GLU A 262 8.84 2.46 12.57
C GLU A 262 8.23 3.87 12.68
N SER A 263 8.66 4.81 11.82
CA SER A 263 8.17 6.19 11.73
C SER A 263 8.40 6.78 10.32
N GLU A 264 7.80 7.94 10.02
CA GLU A 264 8.12 8.65 8.77
C GLU A 264 9.54 9.27 8.80
N ASP A 265 10.10 9.51 9.98
CA ASP A 265 11.49 9.94 10.14
C ASP A 265 12.46 8.86 9.62
N ASP A 266 12.15 7.57 9.84
CA ASP A 266 12.94 6.45 9.29
C ASP A 266 12.83 6.36 7.76
N VAL A 267 11.66 6.72 7.21
CA VAL A 267 11.46 6.84 5.75
C VAL A 267 12.34 7.96 5.20
N TYR A 268 12.34 9.13 5.85
CA TYR A 268 13.20 10.26 5.47
C TYR A 268 14.67 9.86 5.47
N ASP A 269 15.15 9.24 6.56
CA ASP A 269 16.54 8.82 6.69
C ASP A 269 16.92 7.73 5.68
N PHE A 270 16.01 6.82 5.38
CA PHE A 270 16.21 5.82 4.33
C PHE A 270 16.33 6.48 2.95
N ILE A 271 15.41 7.35 2.57
CA ILE A 271 15.40 8.00 1.25
C ILE A 271 16.67 8.85 1.06
N LEU A 272 17.08 9.58 2.10
CA LEU A 272 18.32 10.35 2.09
C LEU A 272 19.55 9.44 1.94
N CYS A 273 19.59 8.34 2.69
CA CYS A 273 20.67 7.35 2.60
C CYS A 273 20.74 6.69 1.21
N TRP A 274 19.58 6.38 0.61
CA TRP A 274 19.48 5.86 -0.75
C TRP A 274 20.02 6.89 -1.76
N ALA A 275 19.61 8.15 -1.66
CA ALA A 275 20.08 9.22 -2.55
C ALA A 275 21.60 9.40 -2.47
N GLN A 276 22.17 9.43 -1.26
CA GLN A 276 23.61 9.53 -1.03
C GLN A 276 24.40 8.33 -1.58
N THR A 277 23.80 7.14 -1.56
CA THR A 277 24.42 5.91 -2.06
C THR A 277 24.48 5.89 -3.59
N HIS A 278 23.41 6.32 -4.26
CA HIS A 278 23.32 6.32 -5.73
C HIS A 278 23.89 7.58 -6.39
N TYR A 279 23.92 8.70 -5.67
CA TYR A 279 24.39 10.01 -6.14
C TYR A 279 25.38 10.62 -5.14
N PRO A 280 26.58 10.01 -4.95
CA PRO A 280 27.51 10.42 -3.91
C PRO A 280 28.27 11.73 -4.22
N LYS A 281 28.29 12.16 -5.48
CA LYS A 281 28.99 13.38 -5.90
C LYS A 281 28.01 14.56 -5.91
N PRO A 282 28.45 15.75 -5.48
CA PRO A 282 27.59 16.94 -5.46
C PRO A 282 27.06 17.33 -6.86
N GLU A 283 27.83 17.03 -7.91
CA GLU A 283 27.44 17.25 -9.31
C GLU A 283 26.18 16.43 -9.69
N ASP A 284 26.05 15.23 -9.12
CA ASP A 284 24.97 14.30 -9.43
C ASP A 284 23.70 14.60 -8.62
N HIS A 285 23.75 15.50 -7.63
CA HIS A 285 22.59 15.88 -6.83
C HIS A 285 21.50 16.57 -7.66
N CYS A 286 21.87 17.25 -8.75
CA CYS A 286 20.89 17.83 -9.68
C CYS A 286 20.03 16.74 -10.33
N THR A 287 20.66 15.63 -10.76
CA THR A 287 19.97 14.45 -11.30
C THR A 287 19.09 13.79 -10.25
N ALA A 288 19.54 13.72 -8.99
CA ALA A 288 18.74 13.18 -7.89
C ALA A 288 17.46 14.00 -7.64
N LYS A 289 17.52 15.33 -7.79
CA LYS A 289 16.34 16.22 -7.65
C LYS A 289 15.25 15.92 -8.67
N GLU A 290 15.61 15.57 -9.91
CA GLU A 290 14.66 15.20 -10.96
C GLU A 290 13.82 13.96 -10.62
N LEU A 291 14.29 13.12 -9.68
CA LEU A 291 13.53 11.97 -9.19
C LEU A 291 12.37 12.35 -8.27
N HIS A 292 12.33 13.60 -7.79
CA HIS A 292 11.32 14.10 -6.85
C HIS A 292 11.19 13.22 -5.58
N LEU A 293 12.33 12.87 -4.97
CA LEU A 293 12.41 12.02 -3.78
C LEU A 293 11.56 12.55 -2.62
N GLU A 294 11.38 13.87 -2.52
CA GLU A 294 10.54 14.52 -1.52
C GLU A 294 9.08 14.03 -1.59
N ARG A 295 8.59 13.61 -2.76
CA ARG A 295 7.20 13.12 -2.93
C ARG A 295 6.95 11.75 -2.31
N LEU A 296 8.02 11.02 -1.97
CA LEU A 296 7.94 9.72 -1.31
C LEU A 296 7.75 9.85 0.21
N ILE A 297 7.99 11.04 0.75
CA ILE A 297 7.97 11.34 2.18
C ILE A 297 6.69 12.10 2.54
N ARG A 298 6.03 11.69 3.62
CA ARG A 298 4.82 12.33 4.15
C ARG A 298 5.18 13.38 5.20
N PHE A 299 5.53 14.58 4.74
CA PHE A 299 5.99 15.69 5.59
C PHE A 299 5.07 16.00 6.78
N THR A 300 3.76 15.78 6.64
CA THR A 300 2.78 15.96 7.73
C THR A 300 3.08 15.11 8.97
N TYR A 301 3.72 13.96 8.79
CA TYR A 301 4.06 12.99 9.83
C TYR A 301 5.52 13.01 10.25
N LEU A 302 6.37 13.88 9.66
CA LEU A 302 7.73 14.09 10.13
C LEU A 302 7.77 14.85 11.47
N THR A 303 8.79 14.61 12.27
CA THR A 303 9.07 15.45 13.46
C THR A 303 9.52 16.85 13.05
N CYS A 304 9.32 17.84 13.93
CA CYS A 304 9.73 19.22 13.64
C CYS A 304 11.23 19.33 13.31
N ARG A 305 12.06 18.51 13.98
CA ARG A 305 13.50 18.43 13.70
C ARG A 305 13.76 17.95 12.27
N LYS A 306 13.09 16.89 11.82
CA LYS A 306 13.24 16.41 10.44
C LYS A 306 12.69 17.39 9.40
N LEU A 307 11.67 18.15 9.73
CA LEU A 307 11.19 19.24 8.86
C LEU A 307 12.26 20.33 8.68
N GLU A 308 12.98 20.69 9.75
CA GLU A 308 14.12 21.61 9.67
C GLU A 308 15.28 21.01 8.85
N ASP A 309 15.62 19.74 9.09
CA ASP A 309 16.65 19.02 8.34
C ASP A 309 16.31 18.96 6.84
N ALA A 310 15.03 18.76 6.50
CA ALA A 310 14.57 18.68 5.12
C ALA A 310 14.75 20.00 4.36
N LEU A 311 14.56 21.15 5.03
CA LEU A 311 14.78 22.47 4.43
C LEU A 311 16.25 22.73 4.07
N GLN A 312 17.18 22.04 4.76
CA GLN A 312 18.62 22.16 4.53
C GLN A 312 19.16 21.06 3.60
N CYS A 313 18.30 20.18 3.08
CA CYS A 313 18.72 19.02 2.30
C CYS A 313 19.04 19.38 0.83
N ASP A 314 20.26 19.06 0.41
CA ASP A 314 20.73 19.32 -0.95
C ASP A 314 20.11 18.42 -2.03
N PHE A 315 19.49 17.30 -1.65
CA PHE A 315 18.91 16.33 -2.59
C PHE A 315 17.48 16.68 -3.02
N PHE A 316 16.84 17.66 -2.38
CA PHE A 316 15.47 18.03 -2.66
C PHE A 316 15.36 19.37 -3.39
N HIS A 317 14.23 19.58 -4.06
CA HIS A 317 13.87 20.88 -4.61
C HIS A 317 13.43 21.84 -3.49
N PRO A 318 14.11 22.99 -3.29
CA PRO A 318 13.80 23.91 -2.20
C PRO A 318 12.35 24.41 -2.20
N GLU A 319 11.80 24.69 -3.40
CA GLU A 319 10.42 25.14 -3.57
C GLU A 319 9.42 24.07 -3.13
N SER A 320 9.58 22.82 -3.62
CA SER A 320 8.73 21.69 -3.25
C SER A 320 8.75 21.41 -1.74
N VAL A 321 9.93 21.44 -1.12
CA VAL A 321 10.08 21.19 0.31
C VAL A 321 9.48 22.33 1.13
N SER A 322 9.71 23.58 0.74
CA SER A 322 9.15 24.73 1.45
C SER A 322 7.62 24.67 1.45
N GLU A 323 7.00 24.35 0.31
CA GLU A 323 5.55 24.16 0.22
C GLU A 323 5.08 23.01 1.11
N ALA A 324 5.73 21.84 1.03
CA ALA A 324 5.38 20.67 1.83
C ALA A 324 5.55 20.90 3.34
N VAL A 325 6.57 21.63 3.77
CA VAL A 325 6.79 21.99 5.18
C VAL A 325 5.73 22.97 5.66
N MET A 326 5.37 23.98 4.85
CA MET A 326 4.29 24.91 5.20
C MET A 326 2.94 24.20 5.32
N GLU A 327 2.65 23.27 4.40
CA GLU A 327 1.46 22.42 4.45
C GLU A 327 1.46 21.52 5.69
N ALA A 328 2.59 20.90 6.02
CA ALA A 328 2.76 20.07 7.20
C ALA A 328 2.57 20.86 8.50
N LEU A 329 3.14 22.07 8.61
CA LEU A 329 2.97 22.93 9.78
C LEU A 329 1.52 23.40 9.91
N ALA A 330 0.89 23.82 8.82
CA ALA A 330 -0.52 24.19 8.82
C ALA A 330 -1.42 23.02 9.27
N PHE A 331 -1.12 21.80 8.80
CA PHE A 331 -1.81 20.59 9.23
C PHE A 331 -1.63 20.32 10.73
N LYS A 332 -0.39 20.41 11.24
CA LYS A 332 -0.07 20.18 12.65
C LYS A 332 -0.71 21.22 13.59
N VAL A 333 -0.95 22.45 13.12
CA VAL A 333 -1.52 23.55 13.92
C VAL A 333 -3.05 23.55 13.94
N ARG A 334 -3.73 23.14 12.86
CA ARG A 334 -5.19 23.30 12.73
C ARG A 334 -5.98 22.60 13.85
N GLU A 335 -5.68 21.34 14.14
CA GLU A 335 -6.28 20.58 15.24
C GLU A 335 -5.29 19.47 15.69
N PRO A 336 -4.52 19.67 16.78
CA PRO A 336 -3.42 18.77 17.15
C PRO A 336 -3.87 17.34 17.47
N TYR A 337 -5.12 17.14 17.87
CA TYR A 337 -5.72 15.82 18.12
C TYR A 337 -6.28 15.14 16.85
N ARG A 338 -6.50 15.88 15.75
CA ARG A 338 -6.97 15.34 14.46
C ARG A 338 -5.83 15.03 13.48
N ARG A 339 -4.61 14.83 13.98
CA ARG A 339 -3.49 14.37 13.14
C ARG A 339 -3.77 13.06 12.42
N ARG A 340 -4.72 12.26 12.91
CA ARG A 340 -5.21 11.05 12.26
C ARG A 340 -6.60 11.32 11.68
N LEU A 341 -6.68 11.35 10.36
CA LEU A 341 -7.95 11.45 9.64
C LEU A 341 -8.59 10.05 9.54
N PRO A 342 -9.92 9.95 9.58
CA PRO A 342 -10.60 8.68 9.36
C PRO A 342 -10.29 8.15 7.94
N PRO A 343 -10.30 6.80 7.74
CA PRO A 343 -10.11 6.21 6.42
C PRO A 343 -11.11 6.79 5.41
N GLY A 344 -10.61 7.36 4.31
CA GLY A 344 -11.43 7.99 3.26
C GLY A 344 -11.70 9.49 3.44
N GLY A 345 -11.15 10.14 4.46
CA GLY A 345 -11.29 11.59 4.71
C GLY A 345 -10.43 12.50 3.82
N CYS A 346 -9.47 11.95 3.06
CA CYS A 346 -8.61 12.71 2.16
C CYS A 346 -8.28 11.90 0.89
N SER A 347 -8.30 12.57 -0.27
CA SER A 347 -7.94 11.97 -1.57
C SER A 347 -6.44 12.03 -1.87
N SER A 348 -5.64 12.72 -1.04
CA SER A 348 -4.20 12.88 -1.24
C SER A 348 -3.41 12.00 -0.27
N ASN A 349 -2.56 11.13 -0.82
CA ASN A 349 -1.69 10.23 -0.04
C ASN A 349 -0.74 10.98 0.90
N ARG A 350 -0.53 12.29 0.70
CA ARG A 350 0.31 13.14 1.56
C ARG A 350 -0.24 13.29 2.98
N PHE A 351 -1.55 13.17 3.15
CA PHE A 351 -2.22 13.28 4.44
C PHE A 351 -2.64 11.94 5.04
N LEU A 352 -2.50 10.85 4.28
CA LEU A 352 -2.79 9.52 4.79
C LEU A 352 -1.64 9.05 5.67
N GLU A 353 -1.95 8.47 6.81
CA GLU A 353 -0.94 7.88 7.71
C GLU A 353 -0.45 6.53 7.13
N ARG A 354 0.83 6.20 7.29
CA ARG A 354 1.32 4.82 7.00
C ARG A 354 1.01 3.90 8.17
N CYS A 355 1.32 2.62 8.03
CA CYS A 355 1.30 1.68 9.14
C CYS A 355 2.53 1.88 10.05
N TYR A 356 2.58 2.99 10.79
CA TYR A 356 3.66 3.26 11.73
C TYR A 356 3.60 2.33 12.94
N LYS A 357 4.76 1.84 13.40
CA LYS A 357 4.84 1.13 14.69
C LYS A 357 4.80 2.12 15.86
N ARG A 358 5.49 3.25 15.72
CA ARG A 358 5.44 4.36 16.66
C ARG A 358 4.37 5.35 16.22
N VAL A 359 3.40 5.56 17.10
CA VAL A 359 2.24 6.41 16.81
C VAL A 359 2.67 7.89 16.83
N PRO A 360 2.44 8.65 15.75
CA PRO A 360 2.78 10.07 15.70
C PRO A 360 2.05 10.88 16.79
N VAL A 361 2.71 11.87 17.40
CA VAL A 361 2.12 12.71 18.48
C VAL A 361 2.21 14.19 18.16
N ALA A 362 1.16 14.94 18.51
CA ALA A 362 1.27 16.40 18.49
C ALA A 362 1.80 16.90 19.82
N VAL A 363 2.83 17.74 19.76
CA VAL A 363 3.51 18.25 20.95
C VAL A 363 3.46 19.78 20.91
N ASN A 364 2.77 20.37 21.88
CA ASN A 364 2.70 21.81 22.07
C ASN A 364 3.52 22.17 23.31
N ARG A 365 4.59 22.94 23.09
CA ARG A 365 5.42 23.46 24.19
C ARG A 365 4.99 24.88 24.52
N LEU A 366 4.63 25.09 25.78
CA LEU A 366 4.23 26.39 26.30
C LEU A 366 5.26 26.83 27.34
N TRP A 367 5.91 27.95 27.03
CA TRP A 367 6.96 28.51 27.86
C TRP A 367 6.37 29.55 28.81
N PHE A 368 6.52 29.33 30.12
CA PHE A 368 6.22 30.32 31.14
C PHE A 368 7.50 30.69 31.90
N PRO A 369 7.60 31.91 32.45
CA PRO A 369 8.78 32.31 33.23
C PRO A 369 9.09 31.40 34.43
N GLU A 370 8.05 30.85 35.07
CA GLU A 370 8.14 30.09 36.32
C GLU A 370 8.17 28.56 36.12
N PHE A 371 7.67 28.07 34.98
CA PHE A 371 7.59 26.64 34.67
C PHE A 371 7.51 26.41 33.16
N ASP A 372 8.00 25.27 32.71
CA ASP A 372 7.79 24.80 31.34
C ASP A 372 6.60 23.84 31.31
N ARG A 373 5.71 23.99 30.33
CA ARG A 373 4.58 23.09 30.09
C ARG A 373 4.68 22.45 28.71
N CYS A 374 4.37 21.17 28.64
CA CYS A 374 4.30 20.39 27.42
C CYS A 374 2.96 19.67 27.35
N GLU A 375 2.22 19.87 26.27
CA GLU A 375 0.96 19.20 25.97
C GLU A 375 1.20 18.20 24.84
N VAL A 376 0.97 16.91 25.12
CA VAL A 376 1.19 15.83 24.17
C VAL A 376 -0.15 15.18 23.82
N TYR A 377 -0.57 15.33 22.58
CA TYR A 377 -1.79 14.72 22.04
C TYR A 377 -1.46 13.38 21.42
N PHE A 378 -2.15 12.34 21.88
CA PHE A 378 -1.91 10.95 21.53
C PHE A 378 -3.23 10.26 21.21
N SER A 379 -3.40 9.80 19.98
CA SER A 379 -4.69 9.29 19.48
C SER A 379 -4.55 7.84 19.00
N LEU A 380 -5.42 6.96 19.49
CA LEU A 380 -5.39 5.52 19.17
C LEU A 380 -6.67 5.12 18.44
N ALA A 381 -6.53 4.43 17.30
CA ALA A 381 -7.67 3.91 16.55
C ALA A 381 -8.31 2.73 17.28
N ILE A 382 -9.61 2.49 17.07
CA ILE A 382 -10.30 1.31 17.61
C ILE A 382 -9.59 0.02 17.21
N SER A 383 -9.13 -0.08 15.95
CA SER A 383 -8.40 -1.26 15.45
C SER A 383 -7.11 -1.51 16.24
N GLU A 384 -6.35 -0.46 16.57
CA GLU A 384 -5.13 -0.54 17.37
C GLU A 384 -5.43 -0.93 18.83
N LEU A 385 -6.52 -0.40 19.40
CA LEU A 385 -6.97 -0.75 20.75
C LEU A 385 -7.37 -2.23 20.84
N LEU A 386 -8.10 -2.73 19.84
CA LEU A 386 -8.49 -4.15 19.76
C LEU A 386 -7.27 -5.05 19.54
N ASP A 387 -6.37 -4.67 18.65
CA ASP A 387 -5.12 -5.39 18.39
C ASP A 387 -4.27 -5.52 19.66
N MET A 388 -4.09 -4.42 20.43
CA MET A 388 -3.42 -4.45 21.72
C MET A 388 -4.10 -5.40 22.71
N HIS A 389 -5.44 -5.41 22.75
CA HIS A 389 -6.19 -6.28 23.65
C HIS A 389 -5.98 -7.76 23.31
N TYR A 390 -6.13 -8.15 22.04
CA TYR A 390 -6.01 -9.54 21.60
C TYR A 390 -4.57 -10.08 21.68
N SER A 391 -3.58 -9.21 21.48
CA SER A 391 -2.16 -9.58 21.51
C SER A 391 -1.51 -9.42 22.90
N LEU A 392 -2.21 -8.84 23.89
CA LEU A 392 -1.60 -8.33 25.13
C LEU A 392 -0.40 -7.40 24.83
N GLY A 393 -0.51 -6.68 23.71
CA GLY A 393 0.53 -5.80 23.20
C GLY A 393 0.52 -4.41 23.85
N ARG A 394 1.47 -3.58 23.41
CA ARG A 394 1.56 -2.16 23.75
C ARG A 394 1.75 -1.33 22.49
N ARG A 395 1.26 -0.09 22.51
CA ARG A 395 1.53 0.91 21.47
C ARG A 395 2.34 2.03 22.09
N GLU A 396 3.40 2.41 21.40
CA GLU A 396 4.33 3.44 21.83
C GLU A 396 4.23 4.63 20.88
N SER A 397 4.34 5.84 21.39
CA SER A 397 4.40 7.04 20.57
C SER A 397 5.76 7.20 19.89
N GLU A 398 5.82 8.09 18.90
CA GLU A 398 7.10 8.68 18.51
C GLU A 398 7.76 9.38 19.71
N ASP A 399 9.08 9.51 19.64
CA ASP A 399 9.85 10.15 20.70
C ASP A 399 9.69 11.67 20.57
N PHE A 400 9.47 12.35 21.70
CA PHE A 400 9.37 13.80 21.75
C PHE A 400 10.28 14.39 22.82
N GLN A 401 10.79 15.59 22.54
CA GLN A 401 11.73 16.25 23.43
C GLN A 401 11.00 17.19 24.40
N PHE A 402 11.31 17.08 25.69
CA PHE A 402 10.92 18.05 26.71
C PHE A 402 12.13 18.42 27.57
N GLY A 403 12.55 19.69 27.48
CA GLY A 403 13.82 20.12 28.08
C GLY A 403 15.00 19.33 27.46
N PRO A 404 15.93 18.80 28.27
CA PRO A 404 17.02 17.96 27.78
C PRO A 404 16.60 16.49 27.59
N GLN A 405 15.39 16.10 28.01
CA GLN A 405 14.96 14.70 28.03
C GLN A 405 14.19 14.32 26.77
N LEU A 406 14.47 13.12 26.25
CA LEU A 406 13.66 12.47 25.24
C LEU A 406 12.65 11.54 25.92
N LEU A 407 11.37 11.71 25.61
CA LEU A 407 10.24 11.02 26.23
C LEU A 407 9.40 10.31 25.17
N SER A 408 8.67 9.27 25.59
CA SER A 408 7.65 8.60 24.78
C SER A 408 6.47 8.18 25.65
N LEU A 409 5.28 8.11 25.05
CA LEU A 409 4.07 7.60 25.69
C LEU A 409 3.88 6.13 25.33
N VAL A 410 3.49 5.31 26.30
CA VAL A 410 3.23 3.89 26.11
C VAL A 410 1.82 3.58 26.62
N ALA A 411 0.93 3.21 25.70
CA ALA A 411 -0.38 2.64 26.02
C ALA A 411 -0.31 1.12 26.01
N SER A 412 -0.93 0.48 27.00
CA SER A 412 -0.99 -0.98 27.09
C SER A 412 -2.24 -1.45 27.85
N TYR A 413 -2.62 -2.71 27.67
CA TYR A 413 -3.58 -3.37 28.55
C TYR A 413 -2.85 -4.24 29.57
N LYS A 414 -3.11 -4.00 30.85
CA LYS A 414 -2.61 -4.86 31.94
C LYS A 414 -3.71 -5.79 32.40
N GLU A 415 -3.43 -7.09 32.46
CA GLU A 415 -4.33 -8.06 33.06
C GLU A 415 -4.00 -8.23 34.55
N VAL A 416 -4.93 -7.85 35.44
CA VAL A 416 -4.81 -8.12 36.88
C VAL A 416 -6.07 -8.84 37.34
N ARG A 417 -5.91 -10.04 37.91
CA ARG A 417 -7.01 -10.87 38.43
C ARG A 417 -8.14 -11.09 37.40
N ARG A 418 -7.79 -11.38 36.14
CA ARG A 418 -8.74 -11.58 35.01
C ARG A 418 -9.56 -10.36 34.61
N THR A 419 -9.13 -9.17 35.03
CA THR A 419 -9.69 -7.89 34.58
C THR A 419 -8.61 -7.16 33.79
N PHE A 420 -8.99 -6.60 32.64
CA PHE A 420 -8.09 -5.83 31.78
C PHE A 420 -8.25 -4.34 32.08
N TYR A 421 -7.13 -3.67 32.30
CA TYR A 421 -7.06 -2.26 32.63
C TYR A 421 -6.28 -1.52 31.55
N PHE A 422 -6.80 -0.38 31.10
CA PHE A 422 -6.11 0.47 30.15
C PHE A 422 -5.08 1.32 30.90
N ASP A 423 -3.81 1.19 30.56
CA ASP A 423 -2.69 1.86 31.21
C ASP A 423 -1.97 2.76 30.21
N LEU A 424 -1.76 4.01 30.60
CA LEU A 424 -0.95 4.97 29.85
C LEU A 424 0.22 5.40 30.73
N SER A 425 1.42 5.26 30.20
CA SER A 425 2.67 5.60 30.91
C SER A 425 3.61 6.46 30.08
N ILE A 426 4.48 7.19 30.75
CA ILE A 426 5.55 8.01 30.16
C ILE A 426 6.86 7.29 30.43
N THR A 427 7.65 7.10 29.38
CA THR A 427 8.98 6.49 29.42
C THR A 427 10.02 7.52 28.99
N SER A 428 11.17 7.54 29.66
CA SER A 428 12.33 8.35 29.29
C SER A 428 13.33 7.50 28.51
N LYS A 429 13.81 8.01 27.37
CA LYS A 429 14.85 7.38 26.55
C LYS A 429 16.12 8.23 26.52
N GLY A 430 17.28 7.58 26.38
CA GLY A 430 18.59 8.23 26.31
C GLY A 430 19.26 8.44 27.66
N GLU A 431 20.41 9.13 27.65
CA GLU A 431 21.11 9.53 28.87
C GLU A 431 20.22 10.49 29.67
N ILE A 432 20.01 10.17 30.94
CA ILE A 432 19.16 10.96 31.79
C ILE A 432 19.97 12.13 32.32
N LEU A 433 19.63 13.32 31.81
CA LEU A 433 20.30 14.57 32.17
C LEU A 433 19.48 15.40 33.16
N ASP A 434 18.23 15.01 33.43
CA ASP A 434 17.29 15.78 34.23
C ASP A 434 16.93 15.07 35.54
N GLU A 435 17.21 15.74 36.67
CA GLU A 435 16.83 15.31 38.02
C GLU A 435 15.52 15.96 38.48
N ASN A 436 14.92 16.83 37.67
CA ASN A 436 13.71 17.55 38.07
C ASN A 436 12.49 16.63 38.19
N VAL A 437 11.57 17.03 39.08
CA VAL A 437 10.28 16.37 39.26
C VAL A 437 9.28 16.97 38.28
N HIS A 438 8.73 16.12 37.42
CA HIS A 438 7.72 16.48 36.43
C HIS A 438 6.34 16.10 36.96
N ALA A 439 5.43 17.07 37.05
CA ALA A 439 4.03 16.82 37.37
C ALA A 439 3.24 16.55 36.09
N THR A 440 2.43 15.50 36.12
CA THR A 440 1.70 15.00 34.96
C THR A 440 0.20 14.98 35.16
N ARG A 441 -0.54 15.31 34.10
CA ARG A 441 -1.99 15.12 34.03
C ARG A 441 -2.34 14.34 32.79
N PHE A 442 -3.24 13.39 32.96
CA PHE A 442 -3.76 12.55 31.90
C PHE A 442 -5.22 12.90 31.67
N MET A 443 -5.55 13.23 30.43
CA MET A 443 -6.90 13.62 30.01
C MET A 443 -7.34 12.76 28.83
N ALA A 444 -8.64 12.54 28.71
CA ALA A 444 -9.25 11.91 27.55
C ALA A 444 -10.39 12.76 27.01
N MET A 445 -10.55 12.78 25.68
CA MET A 445 -11.61 13.54 25.04
C MET A 445 -12.95 12.81 25.15
N THR A 446 -14.01 13.56 25.46
CA THR A 446 -15.38 13.04 25.47
C THR A 446 -16.35 14.13 25.01
N ASN A 447 -17.54 13.72 24.55
CA ASN A 447 -18.59 14.66 24.20
C ASN A 447 -19.29 15.18 25.46
N VAL A 448 -19.18 16.47 25.72
CA VAL A 448 -19.88 17.18 26.80
C VAL A 448 -20.92 18.10 26.15
N GLY A 449 -22.16 17.62 26.03
CA GLY A 449 -23.20 18.34 25.28
C GLY A 449 -22.94 18.29 23.77
N ASP A 450 -22.89 19.46 23.13
CA ASP A 450 -22.66 19.61 21.68
C ASP A 450 -21.17 19.83 21.32
N SER A 451 -20.27 19.87 22.30
CA SER A 451 -18.82 20.07 22.11
C SER A 451 -17.98 18.89 22.64
N ALA A 452 -16.86 18.63 21.99
CA ALA A 452 -15.86 17.67 22.46
C ALA A 452 -14.83 18.38 23.36
N GLU A 453 -14.64 17.88 24.58
CA GLU A 453 -13.75 18.48 25.58
C GLU A 453 -12.84 17.41 26.22
N PHE A 454 -11.65 17.83 26.64
CA PHE A 454 -10.73 16.97 27.39
C PHE A 454 -11.08 16.99 28.87
N VAL A 455 -11.34 15.80 29.43
CA VAL A 455 -11.66 15.61 30.84
C VAL A 455 -10.48 14.95 31.55
N GLU A 456 -10.11 15.46 32.73
CA GLU A 456 -9.05 14.91 33.56
C GLU A 456 -9.42 13.53 34.10
N MET A 457 -8.55 12.56 33.84
CA MET A 457 -8.70 11.15 34.23
C MET A 457 -7.77 10.78 35.39
N GLY A 458 -6.63 11.46 35.50
CA GLY A 458 -5.70 11.25 36.60
C GLY A 458 -4.50 12.18 36.58
N THR A 459 -3.79 12.22 37.70
CA THR A 459 -2.57 13.01 37.88
C THR A 459 -1.45 12.14 38.41
N GLY A 460 -0.22 12.46 38.06
CA GLY A 460 0.96 11.76 38.55
C GLY A 460 2.18 12.66 38.67
N THR A 461 3.29 12.07 39.06
CA THR A 461 4.61 12.69 39.05
C THR A 461 5.63 11.68 38.55
N PHE A 462 6.61 12.09 37.74
CA PHE A 462 7.78 11.27 37.44
C PHE A 462 9.08 12.03 37.61
N VAL A 463 10.14 11.26 37.84
CA VAL A 463 11.52 11.72 37.84
C VAL A 463 12.28 10.88 36.81
N PRO A 464 12.72 11.47 35.69
CA PRO A 464 13.46 10.75 34.65
C PRO A 464 14.66 9.99 35.21
N ALA A 465 15.42 10.61 36.15
CA ALA A 465 16.67 10.08 36.71
C ALA A 465 16.56 8.70 37.35
N LYS A 466 15.35 8.29 37.76
CA LYS A 466 15.13 6.99 38.42
C LYS A 466 14.72 5.87 37.46
N GLN A 467 14.62 6.15 36.15
CA GLN A 467 13.96 5.26 35.17
C GLN A 467 12.53 4.85 35.62
N GLU A 468 11.90 5.66 36.46
CA GLU A 468 10.54 5.42 36.93
C GLU A 468 9.56 5.80 35.81
N THR A 469 8.67 4.86 35.47
CA THR A 469 7.57 5.14 34.54
C THR A 469 6.43 5.79 35.33
N ALA A 470 6.07 7.04 34.98
CA ALA A 470 4.78 7.59 35.46
C ALA A 470 3.67 6.99 34.62
N GLY A 471 2.71 6.33 35.25
CA GLY A 471 1.51 5.88 34.55
C GLY A 471 0.27 5.89 35.44
N GLY A 472 -0.88 6.07 34.80
CA GLY A 472 -2.17 5.84 35.43
C GLY A 472 -2.54 4.37 35.31
N LEU A 473 -2.51 3.64 36.44
CA LEU A 473 -3.12 2.31 36.52
C LEU A 473 -4.63 2.46 36.33
N ASP A 474 -5.17 1.86 35.26
CA ASP A 474 -6.57 1.97 34.87
C ASP A 474 -7.05 3.41 34.65
N LEU A 475 -6.47 4.08 33.64
CA LEU A 475 -6.80 5.46 33.31
C LEU A 475 -8.28 5.64 32.96
N LEU A 476 -8.92 4.62 32.39
CA LEU A 476 -10.33 4.63 32.00
C LEU A 476 -11.04 3.38 32.54
N PRO A 477 -11.58 3.45 33.77
CA PRO A 477 -12.23 2.30 34.40
C PRO A 477 -13.40 1.74 33.59
N GLY A 478 -13.36 0.44 33.30
CA GLY A 478 -14.40 -0.24 32.53
C GLY A 478 -14.40 0.07 31.03
N PHE A 479 -13.41 0.80 30.52
CA PHE A 479 -13.29 1.21 29.12
C PHE A 479 -13.41 0.06 28.13
N LEU A 480 -12.68 -1.04 28.36
CA LEU A 480 -12.68 -2.17 27.43
C LEU A 480 -14.08 -2.78 27.26
N LEU A 481 -14.84 -2.91 28.36
CA LEU A 481 -16.20 -3.44 28.30
C LEU A 481 -17.13 -2.50 27.53
N GLN A 482 -17.00 -1.19 27.73
CA GLN A 482 -17.77 -0.18 27.00
C GLN A 482 -17.40 -0.15 25.51
N LEU A 483 -16.13 -0.31 25.18
CA LEU A 483 -15.61 -0.38 23.81
C LEU A 483 -16.20 -1.59 23.07
N LEU A 484 -16.14 -2.77 23.67
CA LEU A 484 -16.68 -4.01 23.07
C LEU A 484 -18.21 -3.97 22.90
N ASN A 485 -18.92 -3.26 23.77
CA ASN A 485 -20.37 -3.08 23.67
C ASN A 485 -20.78 -1.93 22.73
N GLY A 486 -19.82 -1.14 22.21
CA GLY A 486 -20.09 -0.02 21.31
C GLY A 486 -20.73 1.21 21.98
N VAL A 487 -20.64 1.33 23.31
CA VAL A 487 -21.26 2.43 24.10
C VAL A 487 -20.21 3.32 24.76
N CYS A 488 -18.98 3.33 24.24
CA CYS A 488 -17.88 4.06 24.86
C CYS A 488 -17.95 5.57 24.56
N PRO A 489 -18.08 6.45 25.57
CA PRO A 489 -18.20 7.90 25.38
C PRO A 489 -16.86 8.59 25.04
N PHE A 490 -15.75 7.86 25.10
CA PHE A 490 -14.40 8.36 24.83
C PHE A 490 -13.94 8.06 23.39
N ILE A 491 -14.74 7.33 22.63
CA ILE A 491 -14.46 7.03 21.22
C ILE A 491 -15.17 8.06 20.35
N LEU A 492 -14.40 8.92 19.70
CA LEU A 492 -14.88 9.98 18.82
C LEU A 492 -14.28 9.75 17.43
N ASP A 493 -15.13 9.78 16.40
CA ASP A 493 -14.72 9.56 15.00
C ASP A 493 -13.89 8.28 14.76
N GLY A 494 -14.04 7.26 15.63
CA GLY A 494 -13.29 6.00 15.54
C GLY A 494 -11.95 5.97 16.30
N PHE A 495 -11.65 7.00 17.10
CA PHE A 495 -10.41 7.16 17.84
C PHE A 495 -10.64 7.45 19.33
N LEU A 496 -9.71 7.00 20.17
CA LEU A 496 -9.53 7.46 21.54
C LEU A 496 -8.48 8.58 21.54
N HIS A 497 -8.89 9.81 21.82
CA HIS A 497 -7.98 10.96 21.91
C HIS A 497 -7.55 11.19 23.36
N LEU A 498 -6.25 11.14 23.60
CA LEU A 498 -5.63 11.35 24.91
C LEU A 498 -4.75 12.60 24.88
N LEU A 499 -4.73 13.33 25.98
CA LEU A 499 -3.85 14.48 26.19
C LEU A 499 -3.06 14.26 27.47
N VAL A 500 -1.74 14.34 27.37
CA VAL A 500 -0.83 14.29 28.51
C VAL A 500 -0.20 15.66 28.68
N GLU A 501 -0.48 16.30 29.80
CA GLU A 501 0.22 17.52 30.22
C GLU A 501 1.40 17.15 31.11
N ILE A 502 2.58 17.64 30.76
CA ILE A 502 3.80 17.51 31.53
C ILE A 502 4.25 18.91 31.94
N THR A 503 4.46 19.12 33.24
CA THR A 503 4.89 20.41 33.79
C THR A 503 6.16 20.24 34.61
N CYS A 504 7.15 21.06 34.32
CA CYS A 504 8.41 21.13 35.07
C CYS A 504 8.52 22.52 35.69
N LYS A 505 8.60 22.59 37.02
CA LYS A 505 8.96 23.84 37.71
C LYS A 505 10.45 24.09 37.57
N ARG A 506 10.83 25.34 37.36
CA ARG A 506 12.23 25.76 37.22
C ARG A 506 12.89 26.04 38.56
#